data_AF-A0A150WP70-F1
#
_entry.id   AF-A0A150WP70-F1
#
_cell.length_a   1.000
_cell.length_b   1.000
_cell.length_c   1.000
_cell.angle_alpha   90.00
_cell.angle_beta   90.00
_cell.angle_gamma   90.00
#
_symmetry.space_group_name_H-M   'P 1'
#
loop_
_entity.id
_entity.type
_entity.pdbx_description
1 polymer ?
#
loop_
_entity_poly.entity_id
_entity_poly.type
_entity_poly.pdbx_seq_one_letter_code
_entity_poly.pdbx_strand_id
1 'polypeptide(L)'
;MKFRLVILDYPKEQLDRPVAQKILSDTVFAKQKNFLRTEPNYVVTDKHDMIGTHYLIYDTTEFLDPKLIFAIRTTFLSRAEKHRLDTPLLGLIPRMEESLQNSFNSFRKRHTELVDCNAWFVDVNYSKKNSGLNLSDLGYFMVCMNVLRSGCDNIVGCTNETYNASRWLEKLGDSEKGLIFEHPVIKTPHMMLMVENFNLQHFYQVYQTYKELLDDTYEIFPESGRPAQSLTAFVNELFARHLKGPATSDAA
;
A
#
# COMPACT_ATOMS: atom_id res chain seq x y z
N MET A 1 -1.57 -23.12 -0.65
CA MET A 1 -2.70 -22.19 -0.86
C MET A 1 -2.57 -21.60 -2.25
N LYS A 2 -3.68 -21.48 -3.00
CA LYS A 2 -3.65 -20.97 -4.37
C LYS A 2 -3.92 -19.47 -4.35
N PHE A 3 -2.90 -18.66 -4.10
CA PHE A 3 -3.00 -17.20 -4.18
C PHE A 3 -2.24 -16.67 -5.40
N ARG A 4 -2.65 -15.49 -5.88
CA ARG A 4 -1.88 -14.71 -6.84
C ARG A 4 -1.72 -13.29 -6.35
N LEU A 5 -0.48 -12.81 -6.36
CA LEU A 5 -0.14 -11.42 -6.07
C LEU A 5 -0.13 -10.62 -7.37
N VAL A 6 -0.73 -9.44 -7.34
CA VAL A 6 -0.81 -8.56 -8.51
C VAL A 6 -0.45 -7.14 -8.10
N ILE A 7 0.38 -6.50 -8.91
CA ILE A 7 0.64 -5.07 -8.85
C ILE A 7 0.11 -4.44 -10.13
N LEU A 8 -0.88 -3.56 -10.01
CA LEU A 8 -1.37 -2.77 -11.13
C LEU A 8 -0.97 -1.30 -10.92
N ASP A 9 -0.04 -0.81 -11.73
CA ASP A 9 0.41 0.58 -11.65
C ASP A 9 -0.28 1.49 -12.66
N TYR A 10 -0.74 2.64 -12.21
CA TYR A 10 -1.20 3.73 -13.06
C TYR A 10 -2.23 3.32 -14.15
N PRO A 11 -3.41 2.80 -13.77
CA PRO A 11 -4.41 2.27 -14.70
C PRO A 11 -4.83 3.20 -15.84
N LYS A 12 -4.79 4.52 -15.61
CA LYS A 12 -5.13 5.55 -16.61
C LYS A 12 -4.33 5.40 -17.91
N GLU A 13 -3.08 4.96 -17.87
CA GLU A 13 -2.23 4.77 -19.05
C GLU A 13 -2.37 3.37 -19.66
N GLN A 14 -3.31 2.57 -19.16
CA GLN A 14 -3.49 1.16 -19.51
C GLN A 14 -4.95 0.83 -19.85
N LEU A 15 -5.76 1.85 -20.18
CA LEU A 15 -7.19 1.68 -20.41
C LEU A 15 -7.52 0.76 -21.57
N ASP A 16 -6.62 0.55 -22.54
CA ASP A 16 -6.85 -0.37 -23.65
C ASP A 16 -6.44 -1.82 -23.33
N ARG A 17 -5.94 -2.10 -22.12
CA ARG A 17 -5.50 -3.43 -21.70
C ARG A 17 -6.62 -4.14 -20.91
N PRO A 18 -7.27 -5.20 -21.45
CA PRO A 18 -8.40 -5.85 -20.79
C PRO A 18 -8.07 -6.37 -19.38
N VAL A 19 -6.86 -6.86 -19.18
CA VAL A 19 -6.39 -7.34 -17.87
C VAL A 19 -6.33 -6.20 -16.84
N ALA A 20 -5.84 -5.02 -17.23
CA ALA A 20 -5.79 -3.85 -16.36
C ALA A 20 -7.21 -3.33 -16.06
N GLN A 21 -8.09 -3.29 -17.05
CA GLN A 21 -9.50 -2.91 -16.87
C GLN A 21 -10.20 -3.84 -15.88
N LYS A 22 -10.04 -5.17 -16.03
CA LYS A 22 -10.63 -6.15 -15.12
C LYS A 22 -10.15 -5.91 -13.69
N ILE A 23 -8.84 -5.81 -13.51
CA ILE A 23 -8.26 -5.64 -12.17
C ILE A 23 -8.72 -4.33 -11.53
N LEU A 24 -8.73 -3.22 -12.27
CA LEU A 24 -9.27 -1.95 -11.79
C LEU A 24 -10.74 -2.10 -11.38
N SER A 25 -11.56 -2.77 -12.21
CA SER A 25 -12.96 -3.04 -11.90
C SER A 25 -13.12 -3.86 -10.62
N ASP A 26 -12.29 -4.90 -10.43
CA ASP A 26 -12.30 -5.72 -9.22
C ASP A 26 -12.06 -4.86 -7.96
N THR A 27 -11.13 -3.88 -8.03
CA THR A 27 -10.86 -2.97 -6.90
C THR A 27 -12.07 -2.10 -6.55
N VAL A 28 -12.78 -1.58 -7.56
CA VAL A 28 -13.97 -0.75 -7.36
C VAL A 28 -15.08 -1.58 -6.70
N PHE A 29 -15.33 -2.78 -7.22
CA PHE A 29 -16.33 -3.69 -6.65
C PHE A 29 -15.98 -4.12 -5.22
N ALA A 30 -14.72 -4.43 -4.94
CA ALA A 30 -14.28 -4.82 -3.60
C ALA A 30 -14.47 -3.68 -2.59
N LYS A 31 -14.11 -2.44 -2.95
CA LYS A 31 -14.35 -1.26 -2.11
C LYS A 31 -15.84 -1.04 -1.84
N GLN A 32 -16.66 -1.08 -2.89
CA GLN A 32 -18.11 -0.89 -2.72
C GLN A 32 -18.70 -1.96 -1.78
N LYS A 33 -18.31 -3.23 -1.93
CA LYS A 33 -18.71 -4.32 -1.02
C LYS A 33 -18.29 -4.07 0.43
N ASN A 34 -17.14 -3.45 0.66
CA ASN A 34 -16.69 -3.10 2.01
C ASN A 34 -17.57 -2.00 2.63
N PHE A 35 -17.85 -0.93 1.88
CA PHE A 35 -18.69 0.17 2.36
C PHE A 35 -20.16 -0.24 2.52
N LEU A 36 -20.69 -1.16 1.73
CA LEU A 36 -22.04 -1.70 1.93
C LEU A 36 -22.26 -2.28 3.35
N ARG A 37 -21.19 -2.66 4.06
CA ARG A 37 -21.26 -3.17 5.45
C ARG A 37 -21.31 -2.06 6.49
N THR A 38 -20.72 -0.90 6.21
CA THR A 38 -20.53 0.18 7.18
C THR A 38 -21.41 1.39 6.88
N GLU A 39 -21.63 1.72 5.61
CA GLU A 39 -22.47 2.82 5.13
C GLU A 39 -23.12 2.43 3.77
N PRO A 40 -24.31 1.79 3.78
CA PRO A 40 -24.94 1.23 2.58
C PRO A 40 -25.24 2.24 1.46
N ASN A 41 -25.45 3.51 1.80
CA ASN A 41 -25.77 4.56 0.84
C ASN A 41 -24.51 5.26 0.28
N TYR A 42 -23.32 4.89 0.75
CA TYR A 42 -22.07 5.50 0.29
C TYR A 42 -21.61 4.86 -1.03
N VAL A 43 -21.48 5.68 -2.07
CA VAL A 43 -20.92 5.26 -3.36
C VAL A 43 -19.43 5.57 -3.39
N VAL A 44 -18.62 4.52 -3.54
CA VAL A 44 -17.17 4.65 -3.55
C VAL A 44 -16.70 4.85 -4.98
N THR A 45 -16.45 6.10 -5.35
CA THR A 45 -15.71 6.43 -6.57
C THR A 45 -14.50 7.25 -6.19
N ASP A 46 -13.32 6.64 -6.27
CA ASP A 46 -12.07 7.28 -5.89
C ASP A 46 -11.24 7.55 -7.15
N LYS A 47 -11.13 8.83 -7.52
CA LYS A 47 -10.32 9.30 -8.65
C LYS A 47 -8.87 8.80 -8.61
N HIS A 48 -8.33 8.53 -7.42
CA HIS A 48 -6.98 8.01 -7.27
C HIS A 48 -6.84 6.55 -7.70
N ASP A 49 -7.93 5.80 -7.89
CA ASP A 49 -7.86 4.46 -8.47
C ASP A 49 -7.34 4.46 -9.89
N MET A 50 -7.54 5.55 -10.62
CA MET A 50 -7.03 5.70 -11.98
C MET A 50 -5.53 5.98 -12.02
N ILE A 51 -4.97 6.58 -10.98
CA ILE A 51 -3.59 7.07 -10.99
C ILE A 51 -2.67 6.37 -10.00
N GLY A 52 -3.20 5.66 -9.01
CA GLY A 52 -2.41 4.97 -8.00
C GLY A 52 -1.75 3.69 -8.50
N THR A 53 -0.93 3.11 -7.62
CA THR A 53 -0.44 1.74 -7.72
C THR A 53 -1.27 0.87 -6.78
N HIS A 54 -1.87 -0.20 -7.29
CA HIS A 54 -2.69 -1.13 -6.54
C HIS A 54 -1.93 -2.42 -6.27
N TYR A 55 -1.95 -2.89 -5.03
CA TYR A 55 -1.34 -4.13 -4.60
C TYR A 55 -2.42 -5.06 -4.11
N LEU A 56 -2.56 -6.20 -4.78
CA LEU A 56 -3.75 -7.03 -4.73
C LEU A 56 -3.39 -8.48 -4.47
N ILE A 57 -4.22 -9.17 -3.70
CA ILE A 57 -4.11 -10.61 -3.48
C ILE A 57 -5.42 -11.25 -3.93
N TYR A 58 -5.32 -12.20 -4.83
CA TYR A 58 -6.43 -12.99 -5.33
C TYR A 58 -6.39 -14.40 -4.75
N ASP A 59 -7.53 -14.90 -4.28
CA ASP A 59 -7.76 -16.34 -4.14
C ASP A 59 -8.05 -16.93 -5.51
N THR A 60 -7.24 -17.90 -5.91
CA THR A 60 -7.28 -18.59 -7.21
C THR A 60 -7.72 -20.04 -7.06
N THR A 61 -8.37 -20.38 -5.94
CA THR A 61 -9.01 -21.69 -5.75
C THR A 61 -10.02 -21.97 -6.86
N GLU A 62 -10.84 -20.97 -7.19
CA GLU A 62 -11.62 -20.97 -8.43
C GLU A 62 -10.78 -20.37 -9.56
N PHE A 63 -10.42 -21.20 -10.54
CA PHE A 63 -9.50 -20.80 -11.60
C PHE A 63 -10.15 -19.84 -12.60
N LEU A 64 -11.45 -20.01 -12.86
CA LEU A 64 -12.17 -19.22 -13.86
C LEU A 64 -12.59 -17.84 -13.33
N ASP A 65 -12.77 -17.73 -12.01
CA ASP A 65 -13.15 -16.49 -11.35
C ASP A 65 -12.31 -16.24 -10.07
N PRO A 66 -11.04 -15.84 -10.22
CA PRO A 66 -10.22 -15.46 -9.08
C PRO A 66 -10.86 -14.34 -8.26
N LYS A 67 -10.99 -14.57 -6.95
CA LYS A 67 -11.63 -13.62 -6.04
C LYS A 67 -10.60 -12.67 -5.44
N LEU A 68 -10.81 -11.36 -5.58
CA LEU A 68 -10.00 -10.35 -4.87
C LEU A 68 -10.29 -10.41 -3.36
N ILE A 69 -9.26 -10.67 -2.55
CA ILE A 69 -9.38 -10.85 -1.08
C ILE A 69 -8.60 -9.81 -0.27
N PHE A 70 -7.66 -9.11 -0.90
CA PHE A 70 -6.90 -8.02 -0.29
C PHE A 70 -6.63 -6.95 -1.35
N ALA A 71 -6.76 -5.68 -0.98
CA ALA A 71 -6.29 -4.57 -1.80
C ALA A 71 -5.74 -3.44 -0.92
N ILE A 72 -4.68 -2.80 -1.38
CA ILE A 72 -4.18 -1.53 -0.85
C ILE A 72 -3.65 -0.71 -2.02
N ARG A 73 -3.68 0.62 -1.91
CA ARG A 73 -3.22 1.50 -2.98
C ARG A 73 -2.23 2.52 -2.44
N THR A 74 -1.19 2.78 -3.22
CA THR A 74 -0.34 3.97 -3.05
C THR A 74 -0.61 5.01 -4.13
N THR A 75 -0.48 6.29 -3.80
CA THR A 75 -0.50 7.41 -4.74
C THR A 75 0.67 8.33 -4.43
N PHE A 76 1.60 8.45 -5.37
CA PHE A 76 2.72 9.38 -5.28
C PHE A 76 2.21 10.81 -5.45
N LEU A 77 2.73 11.74 -4.64
CA LEU A 77 2.30 13.13 -4.65
C LEU A 77 2.55 13.78 -6.02
N SER A 78 3.74 13.62 -6.60
CA SER A 78 4.03 14.13 -7.95
C SER A 78 3.05 13.63 -9.02
N ARG A 79 2.59 12.38 -8.87
CA ARG A 79 1.61 11.78 -9.78
C ARG A 79 0.23 12.40 -9.59
N ALA A 80 -0.20 12.64 -8.36
CA ALA A 80 -1.46 13.35 -8.08
C ALA A 80 -1.43 14.77 -8.65
N GLU A 81 -0.32 15.49 -8.44
CA GLU A 81 -0.09 16.86 -8.95
C GLU A 81 -0.17 16.93 -10.48
N LYS A 82 0.40 15.95 -11.20
CA LYS A 82 0.30 15.85 -12.68
C LYS A 82 -1.15 15.85 -13.18
N HIS A 83 -2.08 15.33 -12.37
CA HIS A 83 -3.52 15.27 -12.68
C HIS A 83 -4.33 16.34 -11.95
N ARG A 84 -3.68 17.34 -11.33
CA ARG A 84 -4.31 18.43 -10.56
C ARG A 84 -5.17 17.90 -9.40
N LEU A 85 -4.67 16.85 -8.74
CA LEU A 85 -5.32 16.24 -7.58
C LEU A 85 -4.40 16.38 -6.36
N ASP A 86 -4.99 16.63 -5.20
CA ASP A 86 -4.33 16.37 -3.91
C ASP A 86 -4.42 14.88 -3.59
N THR A 87 -3.43 14.32 -2.90
CA THR A 87 -3.59 12.97 -2.34
C THR A 87 -4.66 12.96 -1.24
N PRO A 88 -5.30 11.81 -0.94
CA PRO A 88 -6.35 11.75 0.07
C PRO A 88 -5.95 12.35 1.42
N LEU A 89 -4.75 12.07 1.93
CA LEU A 89 -4.30 12.60 3.21
C LEU A 89 -4.13 14.12 3.17
N LEU A 90 -3.57 14.68 2.09
CA LEU A 90 -3.37 16.12 1.97
C LEU A 90 -4.69 16.90 2.04
N GLY A 91 -5.78 16.34 1.52
CA GLY A 91 -7.11 16.93 1.64
C GLY A 91 -7.67 16.94 3.08
N LEU A 92 -7.11 16.11 3.98
CA LEU A 92 -7.51 16.01 5.38
C LEU A 92 -6.68 16.92 6.29
N ILE A 93 -5.39 17.14 6.02
CA ILE A 93 -4.47 17.89 6.90
C ILE A 93 -5.05 19.24 7.35
N PRO A 94 -5.63 20.10 6.49
CA PRO A 94 -6.16 21.40 6.92
C PRO A 94 -7.34 21.32 7.89
N ARG A 95 -7.95 20.14 8.05
CA ARG A 95 -9.09 19.88 8.94
C ARG A 95 -8.67 19.23 10.26
N MET A 96 -7.38 18.93 10.42
CA MET A 96 -6.83 18.36 11.64
C MET A 96 -6.40 19.45 12.62
N GLU A 97 -6.16 19.09 13.88
CA GLU A 97 -5.62 20.00 14.89
C GLU A 97 -4.20 20.49 14.53
N GLU A 98 -3.81 21.65 15.04
CA GLU A 98 -2.54 22.30 14.73
C GLU A 98 -1.32 21.42 15.07
N SER A 99 -1.39 20.64 16.14
CA SER A 99 -0.37 19.67 16.53
C SER A 99 -0.08 18.66 15.41
N LEU A 100 -1.13 18.08 14.83
CA LEU A 100 -1.04 17.11 13.74
C LEU A 100 -0.54 17.76 12.45
N GLN A 101 -1.00 18.98 12.15
CA GLN A 101 -0.48 19.74 11.01
C GLN A 101 1.02 19.99 11.15
N ASN A 102 1.49 20.34 12.35
CA ASN A 102 2.90 20.57 12.64
C ASN A 102 3.75 19.29 12.52
N SER A 103 3.26 18.15 13.03
CA SER A 103 3.94 16.85 12.84
C SER A 103 4.03 16.49 11.34
N PHE A 104 2.92 16.63 10.59
CA PHE A 104 2.91 16.39 9.15
C PHE A 104 3.87 17.30 8.39
N ASN A 105 3.86 18.60 8.66
CA ASN A 105 4.75 19.56 8.00
C ASN A 105 6.23 19.27 8.31
N SER A 106 6.53 18.83 9.53
CA SER A 106 7.89 18.43 9.91
C SER A 106 8.34 17.17 9.18
N PHE A 107 7.44 16.20 9.00
CA PHE A 107 7.67 15.01 8.19
C PHE A 107 7.89 15.35 6.71
N ARG A 108 6.97 16.10 6.10
CA ARG A 108 7.05 16.53 4.69
C ARG A 108 8.35 17.25 4.36
N LYS A 109 8.90 18.07 5.26
CA LYS A 109 10.16 18.80 5.04
C LYS A 109 11.38 17.87 4.86
N ARG A 110 11.31 16.62 5.33
CA ARG A 110 12.40 15.64 5.19
C ARG A 110 12.36 14.87 3.88
N HIS A 111 11.21 14.87 3.21
CA HIS A 111 10.92 13.99 2.07
C HIS A 111 10.62 14.81 0.83
N THR A 112 11.30 14.54 -0.28
CA THR A 112 11.05 15.22 -1.57
C THR A 112 9.75 14.76 -2.21
N GLU A 113 9.45 13.48 -2.08
CA GLU A 113 8.24 12.81 -2.56
C GLU A 113 7.48 12.22 -1.37
N LEU A 114 6.15 12.30 -1.41
CA LEU A 114 5.29 11.62 -0.44
C LEU A 114 4.52 10.50 -1.14
N VAL A 115 4.42 9.36 -0.48
CA VAL A 115 3.63 8.23 -0.98
C VAL A 115 2.41 8.01 -0.08
N ASP A 116 1.26 8.45 -0.55
CA ASP A 116 -0.01 8.29 0.15
C ASP A 116 -0.53 6.86 -0.01
N CYS A 117 -0.53 6.09 1.09
CA CYS A 117 -0.95 4.70 1.19
C CYS A 117 -2.33 4.61 1.85
N ASN A 118 -3.33 4.24 1.07
CA ASN A 118 -4.73 4.30 1.46
C ASN A 118 -5.56 3.20 0.77
N ALA A 119 -6.89 3.27 0.94
CA ALA A 119 -7.84 2.38 0.30
C ALA A 119 -7.62 0.89 0.61
N TRP A 120 -7.22 0.60 1.85
CA TRP A 120 -7.02 -0.74 2.36
C TRP A 120 -8.35 -1.51 2.45
N PHE A 121 -8.33 -2.74 1.98
CA PHE A 121 -9.45 -3.67 1.99
C PHE A 121 -8.95 -5.08 2.28
N VAL A 122 -9.67 -5.80 3.14
CA VAL A 122 -9.54 -7.25 3.34
C VAL A 122 -10.92 -7.89 3.41
N ASP A 123 -11.11 -8.95 2.63
CA ASP A 123 -12.31 -9.77 2.73
C ASP A 123 -12.39 -10.39 4.13
N VAL A 124 -13.55 -10.26 4.78
CA VAL A 124 -13.74 -10.67 6.18
C VAL A 124 -13.43 -12.15 6.39
N ASN A 125 -13.70 -13.01 5.41
CA ASN A 125 -13.42 -14.44 5.48
C ASN A 125 -11.92 -14.72 5.50
N TYR A 126 -11.11 -13.79 5.00
CA TYR A 126 -9.66 -13.87 4.96
C TYR A 126 -8.99 -12.94 5.98
N SER A 127 -9.77 -12.30 6.86
CA SER A 127 -9.20 -11.58 8.01
C SER A 127 -8.37 -12.53 8.87
N LYS A 128 -7.35 -12.01 9.57
CA LYS A 128 -6.52 -12.84 10.45
C LYS A 128 -7.36 -13.57 11.50
N LYS A 129 -8.40 -12.91 12.02
CA LYS A 129 -9.32 -13.52 13.00
C LYS A 129 -10.00 -14.78 12.45
N ASN A 130 -10.37 -14.78 11.17
CA ASN A 130 -11.16 -15.85 10.58
C ASN A 130 -10.31 -16.92 9.86
N SER A 131 -9.18 -16.54 9.28
CA SER A 131 -8.34 -17.45 8.47
C SER A 131 -6.97 -17.76 9.08
N GLY A 132 -6.52 -16.96 10.06
CA GLY A 132 -5.14 -16.99 10.56
C GLY A 132 -4.11 -16.36 9.61
N LEU A 133 -4.50 -15.93 8.41
CA LEU A 133 -3.58 -15.38 7.41
C LEU A 133 -3.16 -13.95 7.76
N ASN A 134 -1.87 -13.67 7.61
CA ASN A 134 -1.30 -12.32 7.74
C ASN A 134 -1.25 -11.62 6.36
N LEU A 135 -2.41 -11.47 5.71
CA LEU A 135 -2.46 -10.83 4.37
C LEU A 135 -1.93 -9.39 4.37
N SER A 136 -2.04 -8.68 5.49
CA SER A 136 -1.46 -7.36 5.66
C SER A 136 0.06 -7.37 5.51
N ASP A 137 0.76 -8.40 6.02
CA ASP A 137 2.22 -8.49 5.91
C ASP A 137 2.64 -8.64 4.44
N LEU A 138 1.93 -9.48 3.67
CA LEU A 138 2.12 -9.61 2.22
C LEU A 138 1.82 -8.31 1.47
N GLY A 139 0.70 -7.67 1.79
CA GLY A 139 0.29 -6.42 1.17
C GLY A 139 1.29 -5.29 1.40
N TYR A 140 1.69 -5.06 2.65
CA TYR A 140 2.67 -4.04 3.00
C TYR A 140 4.08 -4.39 2.53
N PHE A 141 4.44 -5.68 2.42
CA PHE A 141 5.67 -6.07 1.74
C PHE A 141 5.68 -5.56 0.29
N MET A 142 4.64 -5.84 -0.49
CA MET A 142 4.55 -5.37 -1.87
C MET A 142 4.60 -3.84 -1.96
N VAL A 143 3.89 -3.15 -1.07
CA VAL A 143 3.90 -1.67 -0.98
C VAL A 143 5.30 -1.16 -0.71
N CYS A 144 5.91 -1.52 0.42
CA CYS A 144 7.18 -0.96 0.86
C CYS A 144 8.32 -1.30 -0.11
N MET A 145 8.37 -2.54 -0.63
CA MET A 145 9.39 -2.91 -1.60
C MET A 145 9.22 -2.15 -2.92
N ASN A 146 7.99 -1.93 -3.39
CA ASN A 146 7.76 -1.16 -4.60
C ASN A 146 8.03 0.34 -4.41
N VAL A 147 7.74 0.89 -3.23
CA VAL A 147 8.07 2.27 -2.85
C VAL A 147 9.59 2.48 -2.83
N LEU A 148 10.34 1.57 -2.20
CA LEU A 148 11.81 1.58 -2.23
C LEU A 148 12.36 1.44 -3.65
N ARG A 149 11.78 0.54 -4.45
CA ARG A 149 12.15 0.38 -5.87
C ARG A 149 11.94 1.65 -6.67
N SER A 150 10.98 2.48 -6.28
CA SER A 150 10.68 3.77 -6.91
C SER A 150 11.55 4.92 -6.37
N GLY A 151 12.50 4.64 -5.47
CA GLY A 151 13.41 5.62 -4.88
C GLY A 151 12.84 6.43 -3.72
N CYS A 152 11.71 5.98 -3.16
CA CYS A 152 11.09 6.59 -1.97
C CYS A 152 11.27 5.67 -0.76
N ASP A 153 11.29 6.22 0.44
CA ASP A 153 11.52 5.50 1.70
C ASP A 153 10.46 5.80 2.77
N ASN A 154 9.37 6.45 2.35
CA ASN A 154 8.29 6.87 3.21
C ASN A 154 6.92 6.44 2.66
N ILE A 155 5.97 6.27 3.58
CA ILE A 155 4.54 6.28 3.27
C ILE A 155 3.81 7.15 4.28
N VAL A 156 2.74 7.80 3.81
CA VAL A 156 1.79 8.52 4.64
C VAL A 156 0.39 7.97 4.43
N GLY A 157 -0.52 8.13 5.38
CA GLY A 157 -1.90 7.70 5.20
C GLY A 157 -2.75 7.93 6.43
N CYS A 158 -3.92 7.29 6.49
CA CYS A 158 -4.70 7.23 7.72
C CYS A 158 -5.43 5.88 7.85
N THR A 159 -5.59 5.41 9.09
CA THR A 159 -6.36 4.20 9.41
C THR A 159 -7.58 4.54 10.24
N ASN A 160 -8.65 3.77 10.07
CA ASN A 160 -9.78 3.79 10.98
C ASN A 160 -9.47 2.93 12.22
N GLU A 161 -9.42 3.56 13.39
CA GLU A 161 -9.02 2.91 14.64
C GLU A 161 -10.15 2.14 15.32
N THR A 162 -11.40 2.25 14.83
CA THR A 162 -12.49 1.34 15.24
C THR A 162 -12.09 -0.13 15.02
N TYR A 163 -11.24 -0.42 14.03
CA TYR A 163 -10.79 -1.78 13.72
C TYR A 163 -9.35 -2.08 14.19
N ASN A 164 -8.72 -1.18 14.96
CA ASN A 164 -7.31 -1.29 15.37
C ASN A 164 -6.35 -1.59 14.20
N ALA A 165 -6.58 -0.97 13.05
CA ALA A 165 -5.79 -1.22 11.85
C ALA A 165 -4.33 -0.74 11.99
N SER A 166 -4.08 0.23 12.87
CA SER A 166 -2.76 0.66 13.32
C SER A 166 -1.81 -0.48 13.73
N ARG A 167 -2.33 -1.56 14.32
CA ARG A 167 -1.51 -2.69 14.80
C ARG A 167 -0.70 -3.37 13.70
N TRP A 168 -1.19 -3.34 12.45
CA TRP A 168 -0.48 -3.92 11.31
C TRP A 168 0.69 -3.04 10.86
N LEU A 169 0.72 -1.80 11.31
CA LEU A 169 1.67 -0.79 10.85
C LEU A 169 2.90 -0.67 11.75
N GLU A 170 2.81 -1.15 12.99
CA GLU A 170 3.89 -1.07 13.99
C GLU A 170 5.21 -1.71 13.53
N LYS A 171 5.15 -2.63 12.57
CA LYS A 171 6.31 -3.37 12.07
C LYS A 171 6.88 -2.81 10.77
N LEU A 172 6.25 -1.80 10.16
CA LEU A 172 6.63 -1.37 8.82
C LEU A 172 7.89 -0.51 8.80
N GLY A 173 8.14 0.26 9.86
CA GLY A 173 9.26 1.19 9.96
C GLY A 173 9.10 2.12 11.16
N ASP A 174 9.88 3.20 11.15
CA ASP A 174 9.80 4.24 12.16
C ASP A 174 8.52 5.06 11.95
N SER A 175 7.77 5.28 13.03
CA SER A 175 6.53 6.07 12.99
C SER A 175 6.29 6.81 14.29
N GLU A 176 5.75 8.03 14.16
CA GLU A 176 5.24 8.81 15.28
C GLU A 176 3.89 8.22 15.74
N LYS A 177 3.76 7.93 17.03
CA LYS A 177 2.59 7.26 17.60
C LYS A 177 1.58 8.26 18.15
N GLY A 178 0.31 7.87 18.18
CA GLY A 178 -0.74 8.62 18.89
C GLY A 178 -1.31 9.81 18.12
N LEU A 179 -1.12 9.87 16.80
CA LEU A 179 -1.62 10.93 15.93
C LEU A 179 -3.10 10.70 15.57
N ILE A 180 -3.97 10.74 16.59
CA ILE A 180 -5.41 10.45 16.46
C ILE A 180 -6.19 11.71 16.10
N PHE A 181 -7.16 11.59 15.19
CA PHE A 181 -8.08 12.65 14.80
C PHE A 181 -9.48 12.08 14.48
N GLU A 182 -10.51 12.93 14.50
CA GLU A 182 -11.83 12.57 13.99
C GLU A 182 -11.93 12.88 12.50
N HIS A 183 -12.27 11.88 11.69
CA HIS A 183 -12.38 12.09 10.25
C HIS A 183 -13.67 12.88 9.92
N PRO A 184 -13.59 13.89 9.02
CA PRO A 184 -14.67 14.88 8.82
C PRO A 184 -15.95 14.30 8.20
N VAL A 185 -15.85 13.21 7.44
CA VAL A 185 -16.99 12.53 6.81
C VAL A 185 -17.44 11.33 7.65
N ILE A 186 -16.55 10.35 7.83
CA ILE A 186 -16.75 9.18 8.67
C ILE A 186 -16.38 9.55 10.10
N LYS A 187 -17.35 9.92 10.95
CA LYS A 187 -17.16 10.37 12.35
C LYS A 187 -16.71 9.24 13.29
N THR A 188 -15.60 8.59 12.96
CA THR A 188 -14.93 7.59 13.79
C THR A 188 -13.49 8.02 14.04
N PRO A 189 -12.85 7.57 15.13
CA PRO A 189 -11.44 7.85 15.38
C PRO A 189 -10.58 7.29 14.24
N HIS A 190 -9.70 8.13 13.72
CA HIS A 190 -8.68 7.75 12.74
C HIS A 190 -7.30 8.06 13.29
N MET A 191 -6.29 7.32 12.84
CA MET A 191 -4.88 7.59 13.13
C MET A 191 -4.20 8.06 11.85
N MET A 192 -3.52 9.20 11.91
CA MET A 192 -2.60 9.62 10.86
C MET A 192 -1.34 8.75 10.91
N LEU A 193 -0.89 8.34 9.73
CA LEU A 193 0.25 7.47 9.55
C LEU A 193 1.34 8.24 8.82
N MET A 194 2.53 8.22 9.39
CA MET A 194 3.74 8.72 8.76
C MET A 194 4.83 7.70 9.10
N VAL A 195 5.22 6.92 8.11
CA VAL A 195 6.22 5.86 8.25
C VAL A 195 7.42 6.21 7.40
N GLU A 196 8.61 6.15 7.98
CA GLU A 196 9.91 6.24 7.30
C GLU A 196 10.81 5.09 7.76
N ASN A 197 12.01 4.95 7.17
CA ASN A 197 12.99 3.92 7.55
C ASN A 197 12.38 2.51 7.64
N PHE A 198 11.91 1.98 6.50
CA PHE A 198 11.23 0.68 6.49
C PHE A 198 12.04 -0.43 7.15
N ASN A 199 11.38 -1.25 7.96
CA ASN A 199 11.99 -2.33 8.72
C ASN A 199 12.36 -3.51 7.81
N LEU A 200 13.52 -3.41 7.16
CA LEU A 200 14.01 -4.41 6.20
C LEU A 200 14.15 -5.80 6.82
N GLN A 201 14.46 -5.90 8.11
CA GLN A 201 14.56 -7.19 8.80
C GLN A 201 13.20 -7.88 8.90
N HIS A 202 12.14 -7.13 9.23
CA HIS A 202 10.78 -7.66 9.23
C HIS A 202 10.37 -8.11 7.82
N PHE A 203 10.60 -7.28 6.80
CA PHE A 203 10.24 -7.64 5.43
C PHE A 203 11.06 -8.81 4.89
N TYR A 204 12.31 -8.97 5.31
CA TYR A 204 13.09 -10.16 4.99
C TYR A 204 12.44 -11.44 5.54
N GLN A 205 11.94 -11.41 6.78
CA GLN A 205 11.21 -12.54 7.37
C GLN A 205 9.92 -12.86 6.63
N VAL A 206 9.16 -11.83 6.23
CA VAL A 206 7.97 -11.98 5.38
C VAL A 206 8.35 -12.62 4.05
N TYR A 207 9.41 -12.15 3.41
CA TYR A 207 9.91 -12.71 2.15
C TYR A 207 10.28 -14.19 2.29
N GLN A 208 11.05 -14.57 3.31
CA GLN A 208 11.41 -15.97 3.55
C GLN A 208 10.17 -16.85 3.78
N THR A 209 9.17 -16.33 4.47
CA THR A 209 7.93 -17.06 4.77
C THR A 209 7.08 -17.31 3.51
N TYR A 210 7.06 -16.35 2.58
CA TYR A 210 6.17 -16.35 1.41
C TYR A 210 6.91 -16.32 0.07
N LYS A 211 8.16 -16.79 0.05
CA LYS A 211 9.08 -16.63 -1.09
C LYS A 211 8.47 -17.07 -2.42
N GLU A 212 7.92 -18.28 -2.49
CA GLU A 212 7.32 -18.81 -3.72
C GLU A 212 6.23 -17.90 -4.28
N LEU A 213 5.37 -17.36 -3.40
CA LEU A 213 4.27 -16.49 -3.78
C LEU A 213 4.76 -15.09 -4.20
N LEU A 214 5.77 -14.56 -3.50
CA LEU A 214 6.35 -13.25 -3.78
C LEU A 214 7.20 -13.24 -5.05
N ASP A 215 7.92 -14.33 -5.32
CA ASP A 215 8.72 -14.49 -6.53
C ASP A 215 7.85 -14.51 -7.80
N ASP A 216 6.60 -14.98 -7.70
CA ASP A 216 5.59 -15.03 -8.79
C ASP A 216 4.61 -13.85 -8.77
N THR A 217 5.04 -12.67 -8.29
CA THR A 217 4.21 -11.46 -8.32
C THR A 217 3.94 -11.02 -9.76
N TYR A 218 2.67 -10.88 -10.14
CA TYR A 218 2.28 -10.44 -11.47
C TYR A 218 2.22 -8.91 -11.57
N GLU A 219 3.16 -8.33 -12.33
CA GLU A 219 3.36 -6.89 -12.43
C GLU A 219 2.79 -6.30 -13.73
N ILE A 220 1.84 -5.37 -13.61
CA ILE A 220 1.14 -4.71 -14.72
C ILE A 220 1.44 -3.21 -14.69
N PHE A 221 2.44 -2.81 -15.46
CA PHE A 221 2.88 -1.42 -15.59
C PHE A 221 2.60 -0.88 -17.00
N PRO A 222 2.41 0.45 -17.15
CA PRO A 222 2.40 1.09 -18.45
C PRO A 222 3.79 0.99 -19.11
N GLU A 223 3.85 1.06 -20.43
CA GLU A 223 5.12 0.99 -21.17
C GLU A 223 6.06 2.15 -20.82
N SER A 224 5.49 3.34 -20.67
CA SER A 224 6.16 4.61 -20.31
C SER A 224 6.77 4.62 -18.90
N GLY A 225 6.29 3.76 -18.00
CA GLY A 225 6.60 3.80 -16.56
C GLY A 225 7.06 2.45 -16.00
N ARG A 226 7.50 1.54 -16.88
CA ARG A 226 7.97 0.23 -16.45
C ARG A 226 9.27 0.37 -15.62
N PRO A 227 9.33 -0.19 -14.40
CA PRO A 227 10.55 -0.21 -13.61
C PRO A 227 11.68 -0.94 -14.34
N ALA A 228 12.93 -0.50 -14.13
CA ALA A 228 14.11 -1.11 -14.75
C ALA A 228 14.30 -2.60 -14.40
N GLN A 229 13.78 -3.01 -13.25
CA GLN A 229 13.81 -4.40 -12.79
C GLN A 229 12.47 -4.81 -12.15
N SER A 230 12.15 -6.10 -12.22
CA SER A 230 10.98 -6.66 -11.52
C SER A 230 11.12 -6.49 -10.00
N LEU A 231 10.00 -6.61 -9.29
CA LEU A 231 9.99 -6.47 -7.84
C LEU A 231 10.85 -7.57 -7.21
N THR A 232 10.74 -8.79 -7.73
CA THR A 232 11.53 -9.94 -7.29
C THR A 232 13.03 -9.71 -7.47
N ALA A 233 13.45 -9.16 -8.62
CA ALA A 233 14.86 -8.85 -8.85
C ALA A 233 15.37 -7.77 -7.88
N PHE A 234 14.60 -6.70 -7.69
CA PHE A 234 14.90 -5.64 -6.73
C PHE A 234 15.04 -6.16 -5.30
N VAL A 235 14.08 -6.98 -4.85
CA VAL A 235 14.06 -7.58 -3.50
C VAL A 235 15.29 -8.46 -3.26
N ASN A 236 15.64 -9.32 -4.24
CA ASN A 236 16.80 -10.18 -4.14
C ASN A 236 18.10 -9.37 -4.01
N GLU A 237 18.24 -8.32 -4.81
CA GLU A 237 19.38 -7.41 -4.72
C GLU A 237 19.43 -6.66 -3.38
N LEU A 238 18.30 -6.10 -2.95
CA LEU A 238 18.17 -5.36 -1.69
C LEU A 238 18.58 -6.22 -0.49
N PHE A 239 18.04 -7.43 -0.39
CA PHE A 239 18.36 -8.32 0.72
C PHE A 239 19.76 -8.92 0.62
N ALA A 240 20.29 -9.17 -0.58
CA ALA A 240 21.69 -9.58 -0.72
C ALA A 240 22.67 -8.51 -0.19
N ARG A 241 22.36 -7.23 -0.36
CA ARG A 241 23.14 -6.12 0.21
C ARG A 241 22.94 -6.01 1.72
N HIS A 242 21.70 -6.11 2.19
CA HIS A 242 21.36 -5.98 3.60
C HIS A 242 21.98 -7.10 4.47
N LEU A 243 21.98 -8.34 3.96
CA LEU A 243 22.50 -9.51 4.68
C LEU A 243 24.03 -9.62 4.68
N LYS A 244 24.72 -8.98 3.73
CA LYS A 244 26.19 -9.00 3.67
C LYS A 244 26.85 -8.13 4.75
N GLY A 245 26.07 -7.37 5.53
CA GLY A 245 26.58 -6.37 6.47
C GLY A 245 27.30 -5.23 5.75
N PRO A 246 27.69 -4.15 6.44
CA PRO A 246 28.72 -3.27 5.89
C PRO A 246 29.94 -4.14 5.62
N ALA A 247 30.48 -4.08 4.39
CA ALA A 247 31.77 -4.68 4.11
C ALA A 247 32.71 -4.17 5.21
N THR A 248 33.23 -5.08 6.02
CA THR A 248 34.35 -4.76 6.90
C THR A 248 35.36 -4.10 5.98
N SER A 249 35.59 -2.80 6.19
CA SER A 249 36.73 -2.14 5.59
C SER A 249 37.92 -2.94 6.09
N ASP A 250 38.47 -3.78 5.24
CA ASP A 250 39.76 -4.37 5.49
C ASP A 250 40.70 -3.19 5.65
N ALA A 251 41.02 -2.91 6.92
CA ALA A 251 41.95 -1.87 7.30
C ALA A 251 43.30 -2.27 6.69
N ALA A 252 43.66 -1.55 5.63
CA ALA A 252 45.02 -1.46 5.12
C ALA A 252 45.87 -0.58 6.05
#